data_AF-A0AB38WU36-F1
#
_entry.id   AF-A0AB38WU36-F1
#
_cell.length_a   1.000
_cell.length_b   1.000
_cell.length_c   1.000
_cell.angle_alpha   90.00
_cell.angle_beta   90.00
_cell.angle_gamma   90.00
#
_symmetry.space_group_name_H-M   'P 1'
#
loop_
_entity.id
_entity.type
_entity.pdbx_description
1 polymer ?
#
loop_
_entity_poly.entity_id
_entity_poly.type
_entity_poly.pdbx_seq_one_letter_code
_entity_poly.pdbx_strand_id
1 'polypeptide(L)'
;MSARAEEMGRGQAERLMPLLQEVLDQAGVTWSDLNRIGVGIGPGNFTGIRISVAAARGLALSLGIPTVGISTLDAIRAQAGAGTPCVPAPRDMAYVQTRNAAPELVALASVADPVLPPDPVRLAELIARLAALAPNNSPPPAPLYVRPADAAPARDRPPVILDDA
;
A
#
# COMPACT_ATOMS: atom_id res chain seq x y z
N MET A 1 14.35 -15.67 -2.18
CA MET A 1 13.37 -14.58 -2.07
C MET A 1 13.39 -13.85 -3.41
N SER A 2 12.27 -13.84 -4.13
CA SER A 2 12.15 -13.19 -5.45
C SER A 2 11.34 -11.90 -5.29
N ALA A 3 11.71 -10.84 -5.98
CA ALA A 3 11.01 -9.57 -5.97
C ALA A 3 11.25 -8.83 -7.29
N ARG A 4 10.24 -8.07 -7.74
CA ARG A 4 10.30 -7.23 -8.93
C ARG A 4 9.61 -5.90 -8.67
N ALA A 5 10.05 -4.87 -9.38
CA ALA A 5 9.39 -3.59 -9.44
C ALA A 5 9.55 -2.98 -10.84
N GLU A 6 8.53 -2.23 -11.26
CA GLU A 6 8.51 -1.52 -12.54
C GLU A 6 7.97 -0.11 -12.31
N GLU A 7 8.64 0.89 -12.86
CA GLU A 7 8.15 2.25 -12.82
C GLU A 7 7.08 2.44 -13.91
N MET A 8 5.89 2.89 -13.51
CA MET A 8 4.72 2.97 -14.40
C MET A 8 3.89 4.22 -14.13
N GLY A 9 3.63 4.99 -15.19
CA GLY A 9 2.70 6.12 -15.14
C GLY A 9 1.22 5.73 -15.13
N ARG A 10 0.85 4.61 -15.76
CA ARG A 10 -0.53 4.10 -15.90
C ARG A 10 -0.54 2.61 -16.20
N GLY A 11 -1.70 1.97 -16.10
CA GLY A 11 -1.89 0.56 -16.45
C GLY A 11 -1.46 -0.42 -15.35
N GLN A 12 -1.36 0.05 -14.10
CA GLN A 12 -0.88 -0.76 -12.98
C GLN A 12 -1.84 -1.91 -12.67
N ALA A 13 -3.15 -1.74 -12.89
CA ALA A 13 -4.14 -2.78 -12.63
C ALA A 13 -3.97 -3.98 -13.59
N GLU A 14 -3.75 -3.70 -14.86
CA GLU A 14 -3.57 -4.69 -15.91
C GLU A 14 -2.22 -5.40 -15.80
N ARG A 15 -1.17 -4.67 -15.39
CA ARG A 15 0.20 -5.21 -15.27
C ARG A 15 0.42 -6.04 -14.01
N LEU A 16 -0.36 -5.81 -12.95
CA LEU A 16 -0.11 -6.43 -11.64
C LEU A 16 -0.11 -7.97 -11.69
N MET A 17 -1.14 -8.58 -12.28
CA MET A 17 -1.26 -10.04 -12.30
C MET A 17 -0.13 -10.72 -13.11
N PRO A 18 0.22 -10.24 -14.32
CA PRO A 18 1.40 -10.73 -15.04
C PRO A 18 2.71 -10.55 -14.25
N LEU A 19 2.90 -9.43 -13.55
CA LEU A 19 4.13 -9.18 -12.79
C LEU A 19 4.27 -10.15 -11.61
N LEU A 20 3.16 -10.45 -10.93
CA LEU A 20 3.14 -11.45 -9.86
C LEU A 20 3.46 -12.86 -10.39
N GLN A 21 2.93 -13.24 -11.56
CA GLN A 21 3.25 -14.52 -12.18
C GLN A 21 4.75 -14.63 -12.47
N GLU A 22 5.37 -13.59 -13.03
CA GLU A 22 6.82 -13.57 -13.27
C GLU A 22 7.64 -13.75 -11.99
N VAL A 23 7.19 -13.16 -10.87
CA VAL A 23 7.86 -13.32 -9.56
C VAL A 23 7.77 -14.76 -9.06
N LEU A 24 6.61 -15.41 -9.23
CA LEU A 24 6.40 -16.81 -8.87
C LEU A 24 7.25 -17.75 -9.75
N ASP A 25 7.27 -17.51 -11.07
CA ASP A 25 8.06 -18.28 -12.03
C ASP A 25 9.57 -18.19 -11.70
N GLN A 26 10.05 -16.99 -11.37
CA GLN A 26 11.44 -16.78 -10.92
C GLN A 26 11.75 -17.49 -9.61
N ALA A 27 10.78 -17.62 -8.72
CA ALA A 27 10.93 -18.35 -7.47
C ALA A 27 10.76 -19.86 -7.64
N GLY A 28 10.32 -20.35 -8.81
CA GLY A 28 10.04 -21.76 -9.06
C GLY A 28 8.87 -22.29 -8.24
N VAL A 29 7.90 -21.43 -7.93
CA VAL A 29 6.71 -21.76 -7.13
C VAL A 29 5.44 -21.39 -7.88
N THR A 30 4.32 -21.91 -7.41
CA THR A 30 2.99 -21.68 -7.96
C THR A 30 2.12 -20.91 -6.97
N TRP A 31 0.95 -20.46 -7.41
CA TRP A 31 -0.03 -19.82 -6.53
C TRP A 31 -0.46 -20.70 -5.35
N SER A 32 -0.51 -22.03 -5.54
CA SER A 32 -0.86 -22.99 -4.47
C SER A 32 0.22 -23.17 -3.41
N ASP A 33 1.46 -22.76 -3.68
CA ASP A 33 2.55 -22.81 -2.72
C ASP A 33 2.54 -21.61 -1.76
N LEU A 34 1.73 -20.60 -2.06
CA LEU A 34 1.56 -19.44 -1.21
C LEU A 34 0.74 -19.80 0.03
N ASN A 35 1.25 -19.41 1.19
CA ASN A 35 0.59 -19.62 2.49
C ASN A 35 0.04 -18.33 3.10
N ARG A 36 0.38 -17.16 2.54
CA ARG A 36 -0.05 -15.84 2.99
C ARG A 36 0.23 -14.76 1.92
N ILE A 37 -0.56 -13.69 1.94
CA ILE A 37 -0.31 -12.48 1.14
C ILE A 37 -0.13 -11.25 2.03
N GLY A 38 1.00 -10.55 1.88
CA GLY A 38 1.21 -9.22 2.44
C GLY A 38 0.90 -8.12 1.42
N VAL A 39 0.28 -7.02 1.84
CA VAL A 39 -0.02 -5.88 0.97
C VAL A 39 0.26 -4.55 1.65
N GLY A 40 0.83 -3.61 0.91
CA GLY A 40 0.98 -2.23 1.37
C GLY A 40 -0.36 -1.51 1.45
N ILE A 41 -0.72 -0.96 2.62
CA ILE A 41 -2.00 -0.25 2.80
C ILE A 41 -1.87 1.27 2.79
N GLY A 42 -0.66 1.79 2.57
CA GLY A 42 -0.34 3.22 2.60
C GLY A 42 0.26 3.66 3.94
N PRO A 43 0.49 4.98 4.12
CA PRO A 43 0.20 6.06 3.18
C PRO A 43 1.03 5.98 1.87
N GLY A 44 0.51 6.57 0.79
CA GLY A 44 1.10 6.48 -0.56
C GLY A 44 0.11 6.88 -1.67
N ASN A 45 0.37 6.46 -2.91
CA ASN A 45 -0.49 6.74 -4.06
C ASN A 45 -1.88 6.10 -3.87
N PHE A 46 -2.92 6.95 -3.83
CA PHE A 46 -4.32 6.56 -3.59
C PHE A 46 -4.79 5.44 -4.55
N THR A 47 -4.53 5.59 -5.85
CA THR A 47 -4.95 4.62 -6.86
C THR A 47 -4.21 3.29 -6.68
N GLY A 48 -2.90 3.35 -6.46
CA GLY A 48 -2.06 2.15 -6.26
C GLY A 48 -2.45 1.35 -5.02
N ILE A 49 -2.77 2.03 -3.91
CA ILE A 49 -3.23 1.38 -2.67
C ILE A 49 -4.54 0.63 -2.91
N ARG A 50 -5.51 1.26 -3.59
CA ARG A 50 -6.81 0.60 -3.86
C ARG A 50 -6.67 -0.60 -4.78
N ILE A 51 -5.85 -0.49 -5.83
CA ILE A 51 -5.57 -1.61 -6.76
C ILE A 51 -4.94 -2.77 -5.99
N SER A 52 -3.85 -2.51 -5.26
CA SER A 52 -3.11 -3.56 -4.54
C SER A 52 -3.93 -4.22 -3.45
N VAL A 53 -4.68 -3.46 -2.63
CA VAL A 53 -5.54 -4.02 -1.58
C VAL A 53 -6.67 -4.86 -2.18
N ALA A 54 -7.31 -4.41 -3.27
CA ALA A 54 -8.35 -5.18 -3.94
C ALA A 54 -7.80 -6.50 -4.50
N ALA A 55 -6.66 -6.45 -5.19
CA ALA A 55 -6.01 -7.63 -5.75
C ALA A 55 -5.58 -8.63 -4.66
N ALA A 56 -4.93 -8.15 -3.59
CA ALA A 56 -4.50 -8.98 -2.47
C ALA A 56 -5.67 -9.70 -1.78
N ARG A 57 -6.77 -8.99 -1.54
CA ARG A 57 -7.98 -9.59 -0.94
C ARG A 57 -8.64 -10.60 -1.86
N GLY A 58 -8.73 -10.30 -3.16
CA GLY A 58 -9.29 -11.22 -4.15
C GLY A 58 -8.48 -12.52 -4.26
N LEU A 59 -7.16 -12.39 -4.34
CA LEU A 59 -6.24 -13.53 -4.40
C LEU A 59 -6.31 -14.38 -3.12
N ALA A 60 -6.24 -13.73 -1.96
CA ALA A 60 -6.32 -14.42 -0.68
C ALA A 60 -7.64 -15.19 -0.51
N LEU A 61 -8.75 -14.58 -0.94
CA LEU A 61 -10.06 -15.24 -0.95
C LEU A 61 -10.06 -16.47 -1.88
N SER A 62 -9.51 -16.35 -3.09
CA SER A 62 -9.48 -17.46 -4.05
C SER A 62 -8.57 -18.62 -3.63
N LEU A 63 -7.47 -18.32 -2.93
CA LEU A 63 -6.48 -19.30 -2.50
C LEU A 63 -6.79 -19.87 -1.10
N GLY A 64 -7.73 -19.27 -0.37
CA GLY A 64 -8.08 -19.69 0.99
C GLY A 64 -6.96 -19.41 2.01
N ILE A 65 -6.15 -18.36 1.80
CA ILE A 65 -5.00 -18.03 2.64
C ILE A 65 -5.16 -16.68 3.35
N PRO A 66 -4.48 -16.46 4.49
CA PRO A 66 -4.50 -15.18 5.17
C PRO A 66 -3.93 -14.04 4.32
N THR A 67 -4.46 -12.84 4.51
CA THR A 67 -3.91 -11.60 3.95
C THR A 67 -3.70 -10.55 5.02
N VAL A 68 -2.60 -9.81 4.94
CA VAL A 68 -2.16 -8.86 5.96
C VAL A 68 -1.84 -7.52 5.33
N GLY A 69 -2.42 -6.45 5.87
CA GLY A 69 -2.09 -5.08 5.50
C GLY A 69 -0.90 -4.57 6.29
N ILE A 70 0.12 -4.06 5.61
CA ILE A 70 1.31 -3.46 6.20
C ILE A 70 1.35 -1.99 5.80
N SER A 71 1.44 -1.08 6.77
CA SER A 71 1.58 0.34 6.44
C SER A 71 2.97 0.61 5.87
N THR A 72 3.08 1.57 4.94
CA THR A 72 4.37 2.01 4.41
C THR A 72 5.29 2.49 5.53
N LEU A 73 4.71 3.13 6.55
CA LEU A 73 5.44 3.64 7.72
C LEU A 73 6.00 2.51 8.59
N ASP A 74 5.24 1.42 8.78
CA ASP A 74 5.73 0.24 9.50
C ASP A 74 6.84 -0.48 8.71
N ALA A 75 6.68 -0.58 7.38
CA ALA A 75 7.71 -1.15 6.52
C ALA A 75 9.03 -0.35 6.60
N ILE A 76 8.94 0.99 6.55
CA ILE A 76 10.09 1.87 6.76
C ILE A 76 10.66 1.66 8.16
N ARG A 77 9.82 1.61 9.20
CA ARG A 77 10.26 1.41 10.58
C ARG A 77 11.04 0.11 10.77
N ALA A 78 10.67 -0.96 10.07
CA ALA A 78 11.36 -2.25 10.17
C ALA A 78 12.82 -2.21 9.69
N GLN A 79 13.20 -1.20 8.89
CA GLN A 79 14.58 -0.95 8.48
C GLN A 79 15.19 0.32 9.11
N ALA A 80 14.35 1.25 9.54
CA ALA A 80 14.78 2.49 10.20
C ALA A 80 15.22 2.15 11.63
N GLY A 81 16.48 2.42 11.96
CA GLY A 81 16.99 2.28 13.32
C GLY A 81 16.27 3.23 14.29
N ALA A 82 16.90 4.38 14.58
CA ALA A 82 16.35 5.39 15.47
C ALA A 82 15.57 6.51 14.75
N GLY A 83 15.69 6.61 13.41
CA GLY A 83 15.08 7.68 12.64
C GLY A 83 13.55 7.60 12.49
N THR A 84 12.96 8.70 12.00
CA THR A 84 11.50 8.87 11.90
C THR A 84 10.99 8.34 10.56
N PRO A 85 10.13 7.30 10.52
CA PRO A 85 9.49 6.88 9.27
C PRO A 85 8.72 8.01 8.62
N CYS A 86 9.04 8.29 7.37
CA CYS A 86 8.56 9.46 6.65
C CYS A 86 8.18 9.08 5.23
N VAL A 87 6.91 9.27 4.84
CA VAL A 87 6.44 9.12 3.46
C VAL A 87 6.17 10.52 2.90
N PRO A 88 6.93 11.00 1.91
CA PRO A 88 6.69 12.30 1.29
C PRO A 88 5.27 12.43 0.74
N ALA A 89 4.69 13.62 0.89
CA ALA A 89 3.38 13.99 0.40
C ALA A 89 3.46 15.31 -0.40
N PRO A 90 2.46 15.63 -1.23
CA PRO A 90 2.46 16.89 -1.98
C PRO A 90 2.54 18.13 -1.07
N ARG A 91 3.03 19.24 -1.63
CA ARG A 91 3.13 20.57 -0.98
C ARG A 91 4.09 20.59 0.21
N ASP A 92 5.26 19.96 0.06
CA ASP A 92 6.30 19.89 1.10
C ASP A 92 5.80 19.34 2.44
N MET A 93 4.86 18.39 2.36
CA MET A 93 4.32 17.68 3.51
C MET A 93 4.90 16.27 3.59
N ALA A 94 4.77 15.64 4.75
CA ALA A 94 5.14 14.27 4.98
C ALA A 94 4.13 13.57 5.87
N TYR A 95 3.78 12.34 5.52
CA TYR A 95 3.15 11.44 6.47
C TYR A 95 4.24 10.87 7.38
N VAL A 96 4.08 11.05 8.68
CA VAL A 96 4.99 10.52 9.68
C VAL A 96 4.19 9.73 10.71
N GLN A 97 4.90 8.88 11.44
CA GLN A 97 4.33 8.21 12.59
C GLN A 97 5.40 8.11 13.68
N THR A 98 5.07 8.55 14.88
CA THR A 98 5.86 8.28 16.08
C THR A 98 5.45 6.92 16.66
N ARG A 99 6.31 6.31 17.49
CA ARG A 99 5.98 5.01 18.09
C ARG A 99 4.69 5.15 18.91
N ASN A 100 3.73 4.27 18.67
CA ASN A 100 2.43 4.20 19.35
C ASN A 100 1.46 5.37 19.08
N ALA A 101 1.69 6.17 18.04
CA ALA A 101 0.74 7.19 17.61
C ALA A 101 0.07 6.82 16.27
N ALA A 102 -1.08 7.42 15.98
CA ALA A 102 -1.65 7.40 14.65
C ALA A 102 -0.73 8.17 13.68
N PRO A 103 -0.68 7.80 12.38
CA PRO A 103 0.01 8.59 11.38
C PRO A 103 -0.57 10.00 11.31
N GLU A 104 0.30 10.98 11.09
CA GLU A 104 -0.06 12.39 10.95
C GLU A 104 0.60 13.00 9.71
N LEU A 105 0.03 14.10 9.21
CA LEU A 105 0.57 14.88 8.11
C LEU A 105 1.21 16.14 8.67
N VAL A 106 2.53 16.25 8.53
CA VAL A 106 3.34 17.38 9.02
C VAL A 106 4.10 18.04 7.87
N ALA A 107 4.66 19.23 8.11
CA ALA A 107 5.60 19.81 7.16
C ALA A 107 6.84 18.92 7.05
N LEU A 108 7.29 18.60 5.84
CA LEU A 108 8.49 17.77 5.64
C LEU A 108 9.72 18.38 6.34
N ALA A 109 9.83 19.71 6.31
CA ALA A 109 10.91 20.45 6.97
C ALA A 109 10.90 20.34 8.50
N SER A 110 9.78 19.94 9.13
CA SER A 110 9.72 19.73 10.59
C SER A 110 10.07 18.31 11.02
N VAL A 111 10.33 17.39 10.08
CA VAL A 111 10.64 16.00 10.40
C VAL A 111 12.11 15.86 10.78
N ALA A 112 12.37 15.53 12.04
CA ALA A 112 13.72 15.22 12.51
C ALA A 112 14.15 13.81 12.05
N ASP A 113 15.34 13.73 11.43
CA ASP A 113 15.93 12.49 10.93
C ASP A 113 14.97 11.63 10.08
N PRO A 114 14.46 12.17 8.96
CA PRO A 114 13.46 11.48 8.15
C PRO A 114 14.07 10.25 7.45
N VAL A 115 13.47 9.09 7.69
CA VAL A 115 13.77 7.87 6.93
C VAL A 115 12.71 7.70 5.86
N LEU A 116 13.14 7.85 4.60
CA LEU A 116 12.27 7.76 3.43
C LEU A 116 11.94 6.30 3.08
N PRO A 117 10.90 6.04 2.26
CA PRO A 117 10.67 4.72 1.70
C PRO A 117 11.92 4.25 0.96
N PRO A 118 12.32 2.98 1.10
CA PRO A 118 13.38 2.42 0.27
C PRO A 118 12.89 2.28 -1.18
N ASP A 119 13.77 1.78 -2.05
CA ASP A 119 13.35 1.42 -3.41
C ASP A 119 12.17 0.44 -3.41
N PRO A 120 11.35 0.41 -4.47
CA PRO A 120 10.12 -0.38 -4.48
C PRO A 120 10.33 -1.89 -4.31
N VAL A 121 11.46 -2.44 -4.79
CA VAL A 121 11.78 -3.86 -4.59
C VAL A 121 11.95 -4.11 -3.10
N ARG A 122 12.81 -3.33 -2.45
CA ARG A 122 13.06 -3.44 -1.02
C ARG A 122 11.81 -3.20 -0.17
N LEU A 123 10.95 -2.27 -0.57
CA LEU A 123 9.68 -2.04 0.11
C LEU A 123 8.77 -3.29 0.05
N ALA A 124 8.64 -3.91 -1.13
CA ALA A 124 7.86 -5.15 -1.30
C ALA A 124 8.42 -6.30 -0.45
N GLU A 125 9.75 -6.42 -0.37
CA GLU A 125 10.42 -7.40 0.49
C GLU A 125 10.07 -7.21 1.97
N LEU A 126 10.10 -5.97 2.46
CA LEU A 126 9.78 -5.65 3.86
C LEU A 126 8.31 -5.95 4.18
N ILE A 127 7.40 -5.62 3.27
CA ILE A 127 5.98 -5.96 3.40
C ILE A 127 5.81 -7.48 3.50
N ALA A 128 6.46 -8.25 2.63
CA ALA A 128 6.38 -9.72 2.65
C ALA A 128 6.91 -10.30 3.97
N ARG A 129 8.06 -9.81 4.46
CA ARG A 129 8.65 -10.24 5.74
C ARG A 129 7.75 -9.91 6.93
N LEU A 130 7.23 -8.69 6.99
CA LEU A 130 6.35 -8.28 8.09
C LEU A 130 5.03 -9.06 8.07
N ALA A 131 4.46 -9.32 6.88
CA ALA A 131 3.27 -10.14 6.75
C ALA A 131 3.52 -11.59 7.23
N ALA A 132 4.68 -12.17 6.95
CA ALA A 132 5.06 -13.50 7.41
C ALA A 132 5.18 -13.61 8.93
N LEU A 133 5.52 -12.51 9.62
CA LEU A 133 5.63 -12.45 11.09
C LEU A 133 4.30 -12.04 11.76
N ALA A 134 3.32 -11.56 11.00
CA ALA A 134 2.07 -11.06 11.55
C ALA A 134 1.15 -12.20 12.06
N PRO A 135 0.35 -11.96 13.12
CA PRO A 135 -0.60 -12.93 13.64
C PRO A 135 -1.57 -13.46 12.57
N ASN A 136 -1.98 -14.72 12.70
CA ASN A 136 -2.92 -15.35 11.76
C ASN A 136 -4.33 -14.72 11.76
N ASN A 137 -4.71 -14.06 12.86
CA ASN A 137 -6.01 -13.40 13.05
C ASN A 137 -5.96 -11.89 12.75
N SER A 138 -5.01 -11.45 11.92
CA SER A 138 -4.93 -10.06 11.49
C SER A 138 -6.22 -9.66 10.76
N PRO A 139 -6.73 -8.43 10.96
CA PRO A 139 -7.91 -7.98 10.25
C PRO A 139 -7.62 -7.92 8.73
N PRO A 140 -8.67 -8.08 7.88
CA PRO A 140 -8.51 -7.92 6.44
C PRO A 140 -7.89 -6.55 6.11
N PRO A 141 -6.96 -6.48 5.13
CA PRO A 141 -6.31 -5.22 4.78
C PRO A 141 -7.34 -4.21 4.26
N ALA A 142 -7.21 -2.97 4.75
CA ALA A 142 -7.99 -1.82 4.30
C ALA A 142 -7.04 -0.65 4.02
N PRO A 143 -7.31 0.19 3.01
CA PRO A 143 -6.52 1.39 2.76
C PRO A 143 -6.42 2.28 4.00
N LEU A 144 -5.20 2.70 4.34
CA LEU A 144 -4.91 3.62 5.42
C LEU A 144 -4.97 5.05 4.91
N TYR A 145 -6.10 5.72 5.15
CA TYR A 145 -6.29 7.13 4.84
C TYR A 145 -5.91 7.99 6.05
N VAL A 146 -4.77 8.68 5.95
CA VAL A 146 -4.30 9.61 7.02
C VAL A 146 -5.11 10.91 7.03
N ARG A 147 -5.67 11.30 5.89
CA ARG A 147 -6.66 12.37 5.78
C ARG A 147 -8.00 11.82 5.30
N PRO A 148 -9.13 12.38 5.77
CA PRO A 148 -10.41 12.19 5.11
C PRO A 148 -10.32 12.58 3.64
N ALA A 149 -11.12 11.95 2.78
CA ALA A 149 -11.28 12.42 1.41
C ALA A 149 -11.86 13.84 1.43
N ASP A 150 -11.03 14.84 1.14
CA ASP A 150 -11.38 16.27 1.09
C ASP A 150 -11.78 16.68 -0.34
N ALA A 151 -12.41 15.77 -1.09
CA ALA A 151 -12.79 16.00 -2.47
C ALA A 151 -13.66 17.26 -2.57
N ALA A 152 -13.23 18.19 -3.42
CA ALA A 152 -14.03 19.36 -3.74
C ALA A 152 -15.39 18.89 -4.29
N PRO A 153 -16.52 19.51 -3.90
CA PRO A 153 -17.82 19.19 -4.45
C PRO A 153 -17.79 19.22 -5.99
N ALA A 154 -18.54 18.33 -6.63
CA ALA A 154 -18.66 18.31 -8.09
C ALA A 154 -19.04 19.70 -8.59
N ARG A 155 -18.28 20.23 -9.55
CA ARG A 155 -18.56 21.53 -10.20
C ARG A 155 -19.68 21.41 -11.24
N ASP A 156 -19.95 20.20 -11.70
CA ASP A 156 -20.99 19.93 -12.68
C ASP A 156 -22.37 20.04 -12.03
N ARG A 157 -23.28 20.74 -12.71
CA ARG A 157 -24.69 20.73 -12.33
C ARG A 157 -25.22 19.29 -12.47
N PRO A 158 -26.04 18.81 -11.53
CA PRO A 158 -26.74 17.54 -11.70
C PRO A 158 -27.50 17.55 -13.03
N PRO A 159 -27.61 16.40 -13.73
CA PRO A 159 -28.44 16.31 -14.92
C PRO A 159 -29.87 16.75 -14.57
N VAL A 160 -30.46 17.59 -15.41
CA VAL A 160 -31.87 17.97 -15.29
C VAL A 160 -32.69 16.74 -15.66
N ILE A 161 -33.41 16.18 -14.68
CA ILE A 161 -34.42 15.16 -14.95
C ILE A 161 -35.54 15.90 -15.69
N LEU A 162 -35.76 15.54 -16.95
CA LEU A 162 -36.94 15.98 -17.69
C LEU A 162 -38.10 15.12 -17.19
N ASP A 163 -39.13 15.76 -16.62
CA ASP A 163 -40.39 15.08 -16.38
C ASP A 163 -41.04 14.84 -17.74
N ASP A 164 -41.27 13.57 -18.11
CA ASP A 164 -41.95 13.20 -19.34
C ASP A 164 -43.35 13.84 -19.36
N ALA A 165 -43.61 14.66 -20.38
CA ALA A 165 -44.89 15.34 -20.62
C ALA A 165 -45.89 14.44 -21.38
#